data_AF-A0AAV4JSK9-F1
#
_entry.id   AF-A0AAV4JSK9-F1
#
_cell.length_a   1.000
_cell.length_b   1.000
_cell.length_c   1.000
_cell.angle_alpha   90.00
_cell.angle_beta   90.00
_cell.angle_gamma   90.00
#
_symmetry.space_group_name_H-M   'P 1'
#
loop_
_entity.id
_entity.type
_entity.pdbx_description
1 polymer ?
#
loop_
_entity_poly.entity_id
_entity_poly.type
_entity_poly.pdbx_seq_one_letter_code
_entity_poly.pdbx_strand_id
1 'polypeptide(L)'
;MRQYFKAFKDQNTTLRDYRPYFKPVLCYLEGAWTLASKTLDEPFQSDRHFIDADSWFDLMDKVRFSSYTGSKSVLENFAYLPTTIYNVSDGIPQYAQWNYRIMCHPLSVDLPTKYLVREDDLSYRFPQRKTMNQITNSRAERYHINERDIDHYSNGKSLLDDLMYQIPGKDNYQANLHDHSFDMIMEDVRYNNHTLVNTGYYHRYFKTLDKGAMGTKVYFLRSKDK
;
A
#
# COMPACT_ATOMS: atom_id res chain seq x y z
N MET A 1 24.55 20.54 9.77
CA MET A 1 23.60 20.31 8.65
C MET A 1 24.27 19.86 7.35
N ARG A 2 25.17 20.64 6.72
CA ARG A 2 25.78 20.27 5.42
C ARG A 2 26.43 18.87 5.38
N GLN A 3 27.11 18.48 6.45
CA GLN A 3 27.73 17.15 6.55
C GLN A 3 26.72 16.00 6.56
N TYR A 4 25.51 16.19 7.12
CA TYR A 4 24.47 15.16 7.08
C TYR A 4 23.94 14.96 5.66
N PHE A 5 23.73 16.04 4.91
CA PHE A 5 23.33 15.95 3.50
C PHE A 5 24.43 15.32 2.62
N LYS A 6 25.71 15.62 2.91
CA LYS A 6 26.83 14.96 2.23
C LYS A 6 26.87 13.46 2.55
N ALA A 7 26.74 13.10 3.83
CA ALA A 7 26.69 11.71 4.27
C ALA A 7 25.52 10.94 3.63
N PHE A 8 24.33 11.56 3.54
CA PHE A 8 23.15 10.98 2.88
C PHE A 8 23.35 10.84 1.36
N LYS A 9 23.88 11.86 0.70
CA LYS A 9 24.17 11.81 -0.75
C LYS A 9 25.15 10.68 -1.08
N ASP A 10 26.22 10.57 -0.30
CA ASP A 10 27.30 9.61 -0.52
C ASP A 10 27.00 8.24 0.14
N GLN A 11 25.82 8.09 0.79
CA GLN A 11 25.40 6.90 1.54
C GLN A 11 26.47 6.39 2.52
N ASN A 12 27.18 7.32 3.17
CA ASN A 12 28.31 7.03 4.04
C ASN A 12 28.00 7.40 5.50
N THR A 13 27.73 6.38 6.31
CA THR A 13 27.42 6.51 7.74
C THR A 13 28.64 6.84 8.62
N THR A 14 29.86 6.61 8.13
CA THR A 14 31.09 6.86 8.91
C THR A 14 31.44 8.35 9.02
N LEU A 15 31.10 9.14 7.99
CA LEU A 15 31.29 10.59 8.03
C LEU A 15 30.42 11.21 9.13
N ARG A 16 29.13 10.84 9.13
CA ARG A 16 28.14 11.23 10.13
C ARG A 16 26.89 10.36 9.96
N ASP A 17 26.36 9.83 11.06
CA ASP A 17 25.15 9.01 10.99
C ASP A 17 23.92 9.87 10.66
N TYR A 18 23.38 9.71 9.45
CA TYR A 18 22.21 10.44 8.96
C TYR A 18 20.89 9.70 9.24
N ARG A 19 20.93 8.40 9.55
CA ARG A 19 19.73 7.53 9.66
C ARG A 19 18.70 8.01 10.69
N PRO A 20 19.07 8.62 11.84
CA PRO A 20 18.08 9.15 12.77
C PRO A 20 17.26 10.32 12.20
N TYR A 21 17.81 11.06 11.24
CA TYR A 21 17.23 12.29 10.69
C TYR A 21 16.59 12.10 9.31
N PHE A 22 17.17 11.23 8.48
CA PHE A 22 16.70 10.92 7.13
C PHE A 22 16.13 9.51 7.13
N LYS A 23 14.97 9.34 7.76
CA LYS A 23 14.30 8.04 7.83
C LYS A 23 13.53 7.78 6.53
N PRO A 24 13.75 6.65 5.85
CA PRO A 24 12.87 6.25 4.76
C PRO A 24 11.49 5.91 5.34
N VAL A 25 10.45 6.53 4.79
CA VAL A 25 9.06 6.33 5.19
C VAL A 25 8.29 5.82 3.99
N LEU A 26 7.67 4.65 4.13
CA LEU A 26 6.82 4.06 3.11
C LEU A 26 5.37 4.40 3.41
N CYS A 27 4.71 5.12 2.51
CA CYS A 27 3.29 5.39 2.60
C CYS A 27 2.51 4.45 1.68
N TYR A 28 1.38 3.94 2.18
CA TYR A 28 0.56 2.94 1.52
C TYR A 28 -0.93 3.24 1.74
N LEU A 29 -1.75 2.73 0.83
CA LEU A 29 -3.20 2.79 0.91
C LEU A 29 -3.70 1.42 1.41
N GLU A 30 -4.27 1.41 2.60
CA GLU A 30 -5.05 0.27 3.05
C GLU A 30 -6.49 0.48 2.63
N GLY A 31 -7.11 -0.55 2.08
CA GLY A 31 -8.55 -0.53 1.87
C GLY A 31 -9.19 -1.87 2.19
N ALA A 32 -10.43 -1.80 2.63
CA ALA A 32 -11.24 -2.94 3.00
C ALA A 32 -12.69 -2.70 2.59
N TRP A 33 -13.35 -3.80 2.22
CA TRP A 33 -14.79 -3.80 2.08
C TRP A 33 -15.42 -3.90 3.46
N THR A 34 -16.25 -2.93 3.81
CA THR A 34 -17.06 -2.97 5.03
C THR A 34 -18.53 -3.12 4.66
N LEU A 35 -19.25 -3.92 5.45
CA LEU A 35 -20.69 -4.01 5.35
C LEU A 35 -21.30 -2.66 5.75
N ALA A 36 -22.34 -2.22 5.06
CA ALA A 36 -23.01 -0.96 5.34
C ALA A 36 -23.54 -0.93 6.79
N SER A 37 -22.77 -0.33 7.71
CA SER A 37 -23.27 0.02 9.03
C SER A 37 -24.31 1.13 8.88
N LYS A 38 -25.36 1.10 9.70
CA LYS A 38 -26.42 2.12 9.69
C LYS A 38 -25.90 3.53 10.03
N THR A 39 -24.71 3.62 10.59
CA THR A 39 -24.01 4.87 10.94
C THR A 39 -22.71 4.98 10.14
N LEU A 40 -22.47 6.16 9.58
CA LEU A 40 -21.22 6.50 8.89
C LEU A 40 -20.24 7.04 9.94
N ASP A 41 -19.52 6.15 10.63
CA ASP A 41 -18.37 6.58 11.42
C ASP A 41 -17.18 6.73 10.47
N GLU A 42 -16.77 7.97 10.23
CA GLU A 42 -15.59 8.27 9.42
C GLU A 42 -14.36 7.63 10.10
N PRO A 43 -13.64 6.70 9.42
CA PRO A 43 -12.59 5.93 10.07
C PRO A 43 -11.33 6.76 10.41
N PHE A 44 -11.28 8.03 9.98
CA PHE A 44 -10.21 8.96 10.31
C PHE A 44 -10.73 10.40 10.35
N GLN A 45 -10.28 11.19 11.33
CA GLN A 45 -10.44 12.64 11.31
C GLN A 45 -9.52 13.21 10.24
N SER A 46 -10.08 13.68 9.13
CA SER A 46 -9.30 14.49 8.19
C SER A 46 -9.50 15.97 8.54
N ASP A 47 -8.42 16.71 8.76
CA ASP A 47 -8.41 18.14 9.16
C ASP A 47 -9.13 19.09 8.15
N ARG A 48 -9.59 18.57 7.01
CA ARG A 48 -10.24 19.35 5.93
C ARG A 48 -11.46 18.69 5.28
N HIS A 49 -11.78 17.44 5.62
CA HIS A 49 -12.90 16.70 5.03
C HIS A 49 -13.63 15.98 6.15
N PHE A 50 -14.73 16.58 6.61
CA PHE A 50 -15.76 15.89 7.37
C PHE A 50 -16.79 15.43 6.34
N ILE A 51 -17.19 14.15 6.38
CA ILE A 51 -18.26 13.68 5.49
C ILE A 51 -19.60 14.20 6.01
N ASP A 52 -20.19 15.14 5.29
CA ASP A 52 -21.50 15.73 5.60
C ASP A 52 -22.65 14.83 5.12
N ALA A 53 -22.76 13.63 5.69
CA ALA A 53 -23.86 12.70 5.45
C ALA A 53 -24.19 11.89 6.70
N ASP A 54 -25.46 11.97 7.14
CA ASP A 54 -25.96 11.25 8.31
C ASP A 54 -26.06 9.73 8.05
N SER A 55 -26.17 9.34 6.78
CA SER A 55 -26.28 7.95 6.37
C SER A 55 -25.61 7.70 5.01
N TRP A 56 -25.29 6.44 4.74
CA TRP A 56 -24.73 6.02 3.45
C TRP A 56 -25.63 6.36 2.26
N PHE A 57 -26.95 6.23 2.41
CA PHE A 57 -27.91 6.52 1.34
C PHE A 57 -27.92 8.02 1.00
N ASP A 58 -27.83 8.86 2.03
CA ASP A 58 -27.73 10.31 1.88
C ASP A 58 -26.44 10.71 1.15
N LEU A 59 -25.29 10.11 1.52
CA LEU A 59 -24.03 10.33 0.81
C LEU A 59 -24.15 9.95 -0.68
N MET A 60 -24.76 8.80 -0.98
CA MET A 60 -24.92 8.32 -2.35
C MET A 60 -25.86 9.22 -3.17
N ASP A 61 -26.98 9.64 -2.61
CA ASP A 61 -27.95 10.50 -3.30
C ASP A 61 -27.36 11.89 -3.55
N LYS A 62 -26.63 12.46 -2.58
CA LYS A 62 -25.93 13.73 -2.74
C LYS A 62 -24.79 13.66 -3.77
N VAL A 63 -24.02 12.56 -3.78
CA VAL A 63 -23.01 12.28 -4.82
C VAL A 63 -23.66 12.18 -6.20
N ARG A 64 -24.76 11.41 -6.34
CA ARG A 64 -25.47 11.26 -7.62
C ARG A 64 -26.04 12.60 -8.09
N PHE A 65 -26.68 13.34 -7.19
CA PHE A 65 -27.23 14.65 -7.51
C PHE A 65 -26.15 15.61 -8.00
N SER A 66 -25.07 15.79 -7.24
CA SER A 66 -23.96 16.69 -7.60
C SER A 66 -23.25 16.30 -8.89
N SER A 67 -23.12 14.99 -9.18
CA SER A 67 -22.54 14.52 -10.44
C SER A 67 -23.47 14.68 -11.64
N TYR A 68 -24.79 14.59 -11.46
CA TYR A 68 -25.76 14.88 -12.54
C TYR A 68 -25.94 16.37 -12.81
N THR A 69 -25.90 17.21 -11.77
CA THR A 69 -26.05 18.67 -11.92
C THR A 69 -24.73 19.36 -12.26
N GLY A 70 -23.60 18.68 -12.10
CA GLY A 70 -22.26 19.27 -12.24
C GLY A 70 -21.96 20.36 -11.21
N SER A 71 -22.82 20.52 -10.20
CA SER A 71 -22.69 21.56 -9.19
C SER A 71 -21.89 21.04 -8.00
N LYS A 72 -20.78 21.70 -7.70
CA LYS A 72 -20.01 21.47 -6.47
C LYS A 72 -20.53 22.39 -5.37
N SER A 73 -20.98 21.81 -4.25
CA SER A 73 -21.22 22.58 -3.03
C SER A 73 -19.86 22.97 -2.42
N VAL A 74 -19.69 24.23 -2.03
CA VAL A 74 -18.40 24.76 -1.53
C VAL A 74 -18.10 24.24 -0.12
N LEU A 75 -19.13 23.84 0.62
CA LEU A 75 -19.04 23.38 2.01
C LEU A 75 -19.21 21.86 2.15
N GLU A 76 -19.54 21.15 1.07
CA GLU A 76 -19.86 19.72 1.09
C GLU A 76 -18.77 18.95 0.37
N ASN A 77 -17.96 18.22 1.13
CA ASN A 77 -16.96 17.31 0.58
C ASN A 77 -17.56 15.90 0.59
N PHE A 78 -18.10 15.47 -0.55
CA PHE A 78 -18.53 14.09 -0.71
C PHE A 78 -17.35 13.19 -1.07
N ALA A 79 -17.12 12.13 -0.30
CA ALA A 79 -16.19 11.08 -0.67
C ALA A 79 -16.89 10.13 -1.65
N TYR A 80 -16.43 10.10 -2.91
CA TYR A 80 -16.86 9.08 -3.86
C TYR A 80 -16.18 7.75 -3.52
N LEU A 81 -16.88 6.91 -2.76
CA LEU A 81 -16.39 5.60 -2.33
C LEU A 81 -17.06 4.50 -3.16
N PRO A 82 -16.28 3.61 -3.83
CA PRO A 82 -16.85 2.51 -4.60
C PRO A 82 -17.75 1.62 -3.73
N THR A 83 -18.86 1.16 -4.29
CA THR A 83 -19.81 0.26 -3.64
C THR A 83 -20.05 -0.96 -4.53
N THR A 84 -20.29 -2.11 -3.91
CA THR A 84 -20.55 -3.37 -4.61
C THR A 84 -21.70 -4.12 -3.96
N ILE A 85 -22.48 -4.87 -4.75
CA ILE A 85 -23.51 -5.77 -4.23
C ILE A 85 -22.80 -7.04 -3.80
N TYR A 86 -22.88 -7.39 -2.52
CA TYR A 86 -22.25 -8.61 -1.99
C TYR A 86 -23.26 -9.73 -1.76
N ASN A 87 -24.54 -9.40 -1.58
CA ASN A 87 -25.60 -10.38 -1.38
C ASN A 87 -26.96 -9.82 -1.84
N VAL A 88 -27.91 -10.70 -2.15
CA VAL A 88 -29.32 -10.36 -2.41
C VAL A 88 -30.18 -11.23 -1.50
N SER A 89 -30.76 -10.64 -0.45
CA SER A 89 -31.72 -11.32 0.43
C SER A 89 -33.13 -10.85 0.11
N ASP A 90 -34.06 -11.76 -0.14
CA ASP A 90 -35.48 -11.45 -0.38
C ASP A 90 -35.72 -10.42 -1.50
N GLY A 91 -34.88 -10.45 -2.55
CA GLY A 91 -34.95 -9.51 -3.68
C GLY A 91 -34.38 -8.12 -3.38
N ILE A 92 -33.90 -7.86 -2.16
CA ILE A 92 -33.27 -6.60 -1.76
C ILE A 92 -31.74 -6.77 -1.87
N PRO A 93 -31.06 -5.99 -2.73
CA PRO A 93 -29.61 -6.02 -2.82
C PRO A 93 -28.99 -5.39 -1.57
N GLN A 94 -28.03 -6.10 -0.98
CA GLN A 94 -27.22 -5.61 0.13
C GLN A 94 -25.87 -5.13 -0.41
N TYR A 95 -25.50 -3.90 -0.03
CA TYR A 95 -24.30 -3.24 -0.51
C TYR A 95 -23.16 -3.30 0.51
N ALA A 96 -21.94 -3.44 -0.01
CA ALA A 96 -20.69 -3.25 0.71
C ALA A 96 -19.96 -2.03 0.13
N GLN A 97 -19.26 -1.32 0.98
CA GLN A 97 -18.53 -0.11 0.61
C GLN A 97 -17.02 -0.34 0.73
N TRP A 98 -16.27 0.20 -0.22
CA TRP A 98 -14.81 0.22 -0.16
C TRP A 98 -14.38 1.43 0.68
N ASN A 99 -13.88 1.14 1.87
CA ASN A 99 -13.24 2.13 2.72
C ASN A 99 -11.74 2.04 2.57
N TYR A 100 -11.07 3.18 2.56
CA TYR A 100 -9.61 3.24 2.51
C TYR A 100 -9.05 4.25 3.50
N ARG A 101 -7.81 4.03 3.90
CA ARG A 101 -6.99 4.98 4.67
C ARG A 101 -5.58 5.01 4.11
N ILE A 102 -4.97 6.19 4.12
CA ILE A 102 -3.57 6.37 3.77
C ILE A 102 -2.78 6.39 5.06
N MET A 103 -1.79 5.51 5.18
CA MET A 103 -0.89 5.45 6.33
C MET A 103 0.56 5.43 5.87
N CYS A 104 1.45 5.81 6.79
CA CYS A 104 2.87 5.86 6.54
C CYS A 104 3.62 5.09 7.63
N HIS A 105 4.53 4.23 7.23
CA HIS A 105 5.35 3.39 8.09
C HIS A 105 6.82 3.75 7.92
N PRO A 106 7.55 4.13 8.99
CA PRO A 106 8.99 4.30 8.92
C PRO A 106 9.66 2.93 8.77
N LEU A 107 10.42 2.74 7.71
CA LEU A 107 11.09 1.47 7.46
C LEU A 107 12.19 1.21 8.50
N SER A 108 12.34 -0.05 8.88
CA SER A 108 13.39 -0.50 9.81
C SER A 108 14.79 -0.49 9.17
N VAL A 109 14.84 -0.56 7.84
CA VAL A 109 16.07 -0.64 7.05
C VAL A 109 16.26 0.69 6.31
N ASP A 110 17.51 1.16 6.26
CA ASP A 110 17.86 2.31 5.42
C ASP A 110 17.75 1.90 3.94
N LEU A 111 17.16 2.75 3.09
CA LEU A 111 16.95 2.45 1.67
C LEU A 111 18.04 3.15 0.83
N PRO A 112 19.02 2.41 0.28
CA PRO A 112 20.06 3.01 -0.54
C PRO A 112 19.52 3.71 -1.78
N THR A 113 20.06 4.89 -2.09
CA THR A 113 19.69 5.68 -3.28
C THR A 113 19.96 4.95 -4.60
N LYS A 114 20.83 3.93 -4.62
CA LYS A 114 21.08 3.09 -5.81
C LYS A 114 19.83 2.36 -6.30
N TYR A 115 18.85 2.11 -5.43
CA TYR A 115 17.60 1.44 -5.79
C TYR A 115 16.56 2.41 -6.37
N LEU A 116 16.81 3.72 -6.37
CA LEU A 116 15.91 4.72 -6.93
C LEU A 116 16.31 5.01 -8.37
N VAL A 117 15.45 4.63 -9.31
CA VAL A 117 15.64 4.88 -10.73
C VAL A 117 14.75 6.02 -11.16
N ARG A 118 15.31 6.91 -11.98
CA ARG A 118 14.62 8.06 -12.52
C ARG A 118 13.42 7.63 -13.38
N GLU A 119 12.25 8.17 -13.10
CA GLU A 119 11.01 7.92 -13.83
C GLU A 119 10.62 9.15 -14.67
N ASP A 120 10.13 8.92 -15.89
CA ASP A 120 9.73 10.01 -16.79
C ASP A 120 8.32 10.52 -16.45
N ASP A 121 8.25 11.68 -15.82
CA ASP A 121 7.00 12.41 -15.59
C ASP A 121 6.58 13.18 -16.85
N LEU A 122 5.86 12.49 -17.73
CA LEU A 122 5.32 13.06 -18.98
C LEU A 122 4.40 14.26 -18.72
N SER A 123 3.67 14.26 -17.60
CA SER A 123 2.71 15.32 -17.28
C SER A 123 3.39 16.66 -17.08
N TYR A 124 4.60 16.64 -16.51
CA TYR A 124 5.44 17.82 -16.34
C TYR A 124 6.28 18.13 -17.59
N ARG A 125 6.87 17.09 -18.20
CA ARG A 125 7.84 17.23 -19.28
C ARG A 125 7.21 17.71 -20.59
N PHE A 126 6.05 17.15 -20.95
CA PHE A 126 5.42 17.38 -22.25
C PHE A 126 4.94 18.83 -22.44
N PRO A 127 4.20 19.46 -21.51
CA PRO A 127 3.78 20.85 -21.66
C PRO A 127 4.94 21.85 -21.72
N GLN A 128 6.06 21.53 -21.05
CA GLN A 128 7.23 22.39 -20.98
C GLN A 128 8.26 22.12 -22.09
N ARG A 129 8.03 21.12 -22.95
CA ARG A 129 8.94 20.70 -24.04
C ARG A 129 10.37 20.45 -23.55
N LYS A 130 10.52 19.92 -22.34
CA LYS A 130 11.84 19.60 -21.77
C LYS A 130 12.27 18.19 -22.16
N THR A 131 13.57 17.95 -22.24
CA THR A 131 14.12 16.59 -22.35
C THR A 131 14.37 16.02 -20.95
N MET A 132 14.45 14.69 -20.86
CA MET A 132 14.69 14.01 -19.59
C MET A 132 15.99 14.47 -18.91
N ASN A 133 17.03 14.74 -19.71
CA ASN A 133 18.31 15.21 -19.19
C ASN A 133 18.24 16.63 -18.61
N GLN A 134 17.36 17.49 -19.14
CA GLN A 134 17.14 18.85 -18.62
C GLN A 134 16.38 18.87 -17.29
N ILE A 135 15.71 17.77 -16.93
CA ILE A 135 14.98 17.61 -15.67
C ILE A 135 15.91 17.11 -14.55
N THR A 136 17.08 16.56 -14.90
CA THR A 136 18.10 16.09 -13.95
C THR A 136 18.49 17.21 -12.98
N ASN A 137 18.43 16.94 -11.67
CA ASN A 137 18.66 17.89 -10.58
C ASN A 137 17.59 18.99 -10.43
N SER A 138 16.43 18.85 -11.07
CA SER A 138 15.30 19.76 -10.88
C SER A 138 14.33 19.21 -9.83
N ARG A 139 13.50 20.09 -9.26
CA ARG A 139 12.45 19.70 -8.31
C ARG A 139 11.35 18.81 -8.90
N ALA A 140 11.32 18.67 -10.23
CA ALA A 140 10.33 17.87 -10.93
C ALA A 140 10.84 16.46 -11.25
N GLU A 141 12.08 16.14 -10.90
CA GLU A 141 12.61 14.79 -11.08
C GLU A 141 11.87 13.80 -10.15
N ARG A 142 11.37 12.72 -10.74
CA ARG A 142 10.66 11.63 -10.04
C ARG A 142 11.50 10.37 -10.08
N TYR A 143 11.33 9.54 -9.07
CA TYR A 143 12.02 8.27 -8.94
C TYR A 143 11.03 7.18 -8.57
N HIS A 144 11.22 5.99 -9.14
CA HIS A 144 10.57 4.77 -8.71
C HIS A 144 11.61 3.80 -8.14
N ILE A 145 11.13 2.81 -7.40
CA ILE A 145 12.00 1.76 -6.86
C ILE A 145 12.30 0.77 -7.99
N ASN A 146 13.58 0.47 -8.18
CA ASN A 146 14.02 -0.51 -9.14
C ASN A 146 13.72 -1.92 -8.62
N GLU A 147 12.65 -2.52 -9.12
CA GLU A 147 12.21 -3.86 -8.73
C GLU A 147 13.09 -4.97 -9.32
N ARG A 148 13.84 -4.69 -10.40
CA ARG A 148 14.46 -5.72 -11.27
C ARG A 148 15.98 -5.80 -11.16
N ASP A 149 16.66 -4.74 -10.76
CA ASP A 149 18.13 -4.64 -10.75
C ASP A 149 18.74 -5.14 -9.44
N ILE A 150 18.23 -6.27 -8.96
CA ILE A 150 18.71 -6.92 -7.74
C ILE A 150 19.15 -8.32 -8.15
N ASP A 151 20.44 -8.58 -8.00
CA ASP A 151 21.14 -9.83 -8.27
C ASP A 151 20.57 -11.09 -7.55
N HIS A 152 19.48 -11.00 -6.79
CA HIS A 152 19.11 -12.01 -5.79
C HIS A 152 17.64 -12.47 -5.75
N TYR A 153 16.88 -12.33 -6.84
CA TYR A 153 15.52 -12.88 -6.87
C TYR A 153 15.28 -13.85 -8.02
N SER A 154 15.74 -15.09 -7.86
CA SER A 154 15.42 -16.23 -8.73
C SER A 154 13.93 -16.63 -8.69
N ASN A 155 13.14 -15.99 -7.83
CA ASN A 155 11.88 -16.50 -7.29
C ASN A 155 10.71 -15.49 -7.44
N GLY A 156 10.88 -14.41 -8.21
CA GLY A 156 9.83 -13.41 -8.49
C GLY A 156 9.55 -12.39 -7.37
N LYS A 157 10.18 -12.54 -6.21
CA LYS A 157 10.12 -11.57 -5.11
C LYS A 157 10.86 -10.28 -5.50
N SER A 158 10.34 -9.12 -5.12
CA SER A 158 10.97 -7.81 -5.35
C SER A 158 11.45 -7.16 -4.04
N LEU A 159 12.28 -6.13 -4.14
CA LEU A 159 12.62 -5.29 -2.97
C LEU A 159 11.37 -4.64 -2.36
N LEU A 160 10.42 -4.23 -3.20
CA LEU A 160 9.16 -3.65 -2.73
C LEU A 160 8.43 -4.63 -1.81
N ASP A 161 8.42 -5.92 -2.15
CA ASP A 161 7.80 -6.93 -1.29
C ASP A 161 8.47 -6.95 0.09
N ASP A 162 9.80 -6.89 0.18
CA ASP A 162 10.54 -6.83 1.45
C ASP A 162 10.27 -5.58 2.29
N LEU A 163 10.06 -4.44 1.64
CA LEU A 163 9.66 -3.21 2.33
C LEU A 163 8.21 -3.34 2.83
N MET A 164 7.33 -3.91 2.00
CA MET A 164 5.94 -4.14 2.33
C MET A 164 5.76 -5.18 3.45
N TYR A 165 6.65 -6.18 3.59
CA TYR A 165 6.62 -7.17 4.69
C TYR A 165 6.70 -6.54 6.10
N GLN A 166 7.13 -5.28 6.21
CA GLN A 166 7.21 -4.55 7.47
C GLN A 166 5.89 -3.84 7.84
N ILE A 167 4.96 -3.73 6.88
CA ILE A 167 3.70 -3.05 7.09
C ILE A 167 2.78 -3.93 7.95
N PRO A 168 2.35 -3.44 9.12
CA PRO A 168 1.39 -4.15 9.93
C PRO A 168 0.00 -4.09 9.27
N GLY A 169 -0.81 -5.11 9.50
CA GLY A 169 -2.21 -5.14 9.12
C GLY A 169 -3.10 -4.45 10.15
N LYS A 170 -4.38 -4.86 10.17
CA LYS A 170 -5.42 -4.26 11.02
C LYS A 170 -5.08 -4.24 12.51
N ASP A 171 -4.44 -5.30 13.01
CA ASP A 171 -4.10 -5.47 14.43
C ASP A 171 -2.77 -4.79 14.84
N ASN A 172 -2.22 -3.98 13.93
CA ASN A 172 -1.07 -3.10 14.17
C ASN A 172 0.22 -3.86 14.58
N TYR A 173 1.25 -3.14 15.05
CA TYR A 173 2.60 -3.68 15.31
C TYR A 173 2.68 -4.87 16.29
N GLN A 174 1.72 -5.03 17.19
CA GLN A 174 1.73 -6.12 18.19
C GLN A 174 1.08 -7.41 17.67
N ALA A 175 0.59 -7.41 16.45
CA ALA A 175 -0.07 -8.57 15.86
C ALA A 175 0.90 -9.76 15.74
N ASN A 176 0.50 -10.89 16.32
CA ASN A 176 1.10 -12.20 16.06
C ASN A 176 -0.02 -13.15 15.65
N LEU A 177 -0.36 -13.09 14.36
CA LEU A 177 -1.45 -13.88 13.80
C LEU A 177 -0.84 -14.96 12.91
N HIS A 178 -1.41 -16.16 12.97
CA HIS A 178 -1.05 -17.24 12.07
C HIS A 178 -2.33 -17.72 11.40
N ASP A 179 -2.29 -17.82 10.09
CA ASP A 179 -3.41 -18.30 9.30
C ASP A 179 -3.33 -19.83 9.17
N HIS A 180 -4.43 -20.48 9.53
CA HIS A 180 -4.65 -21.93 9.40
C HIS A 180 -5.86 -22.21 8.50
N SER A 181 -6.31 -21.23 7.73
CA SER A 181 -7.46 -21.37 6.84
C SER A 181 -7.23 -22.51 5.84
N PHE A 182 -8.30 -23.27 5.58
CA PHE A 182 -8.30 -24.41 4.65
C PHE A 182 -7.32 -25.54 5.01
N ASP A 183 -7.01 -25.73 6.30
CA ASP A 183 -6.05 -26.71 6.81
C ASP A 183 -4.64 -26.59 6.20
N MET A 184 -4.30 -25.41 5.64
CA MET A 184 -3.00 -25.15 5.06
C MET A 184 -2.11 -24.37 6.02
N ILE A 185 -0.93 -24.91 6.30
CA ILE A 185 0.08 -24.20 7.10
C ILE A 185 0.91 -23.28 6.20
N MET A 186 0.87 -21.98 6.47
CA MET A 186 1.65 -20.97 5.77
C MET A 186 3.02 -20.76 6.44
N GLU A 187 4.07 -20.99 5.70
CA GLU A 187 5.47 -20.83 6.12
C GLU A 187 6.14 -19.63 5.44
N ASP A 188 7.06 -18.99 6.17
CA ASP A 188 7.80 -17.84 5.71
C ASP A 188 8.78 -18.25 4.60
N VAL A 189 8.75 -17.50 3.51
CA VAL A 189 9.64 -17.69 2.37
C VAL A 189 11.09 -17.40 2.73
N ARG A 190 11.32 -16.47 3.66
CA ARG A 190 12.65 -15.96 4.04
C ARG A 190 13.52 -17.01 4.74
N TYR A 191 12.89 -17.94 5.45
CA TYR A 191 13.58 -18.96 6.22
C TYR A 191 13.31 -20.35 5.63
N ASN A 192 14.25 -21.26 5.82
CA ASN A 192 14.09 -22.68 5.48
C ASN A 192 13.77 -23.54 6.72
N ASN A 193 13.47 -22.90 7.85
CA ASN A 193 13.28 -23.55 9.15
C ASN A 193 11.80 -23.80 9.49
N HIS A 194 10.92 -23.91 8.47
CA HIS A 194 9.48 -24.12 8.67
C HIS A 194 8.81 -23.11 9.63
N THR A 195 9.31 -21.88 9.64
CA THR A 195 8.78 -20.81 10.50
C THR A 195 7.43 -20.36 9.96
N LEU A 196 6.41 -20.32 10.82
CA LEU A 196 5.08 -19.84 10.46
C LEU A 196 5.10 -18.37 10.03
N VAL A 197 4.33 -18.02 9.00
CA VAL A 197 4.14 -16.61 8.59
C VAL A 197 3.34 -15.89 9.66
N ASN A 198 3.81 -14.70 10.08
CA ASN A 198 2.98 -13.78 10.83
C ASN A 198 2.05 -13.03 9.86
N THR A 199 0.79 -13.44 9.80
CA THR A 199 -0.24 -12.84 8.94
C THR A 199 -0.76 -11.51 9.46
N GLY A 200 -0.30 -11.08 10.65
CA GLY A 200 -0.46 -9.73 11.16
C GLY A 200 0.29 -8.67 10.36
N TYR A 201 1.18 -9.07 9.44
CA TYR A 201 1.89 -8.19 8.52
C TYR A 201 1.55 -8.52 7.07
N TYR A 202 1.71 -7.54 6.17
CA TYR A 202 1.53 -7.77 4.75
C TYR A 202 2.52 -8.83 4.25
N HIS A 203 2.02 -9.77 3.45
CA HIS A 203 2.84 -10.79 2.81
C HIS A 203 2.22 -11.15 1.48
N ARG A 204 3.01 -11.02 0.40
CA ARG A 204 2.61 -11.45 -0.94
C ARG A 204 2.94 -12.91 -1.18
N TYR A 205 4.12 -13.35 -0.73
CA TYR A 205 4.61 -14.72 -0.91
C TYR A 205 4.58 -15.51 0.40
N PHE A 206 4.19 -16.78 0.30
CA PHE A 206 4.27 -17.75 1.38
C PHE A 206 4.61 -19.13 0.80
N LYS A 207 5.20 -20.00 1.62
CA LYS A 207 5.41 -21.43 1.34
C LYS A 207 4.29 -22.21 2.02
N THR A 208 3.92 -23.35 1.45
CA THR A 208 2.99 -24.31 2.08
C THR A 208 3.56 -25.70 1.98
N LEU A 209 3.37 -26.52 3.02
CA LEU A 209 3.78 -27.93 3.04
C LEU A 209 2.79 -28.86 2.33
N ASP A 210 1.54 -28.41 2.16
CA ASP A 210 0.49 -29.23 1.59
C ASP A 210 0.62 -29.42 0.09
N LYS A 211 0.14 -30.57 -0.38
CA LYS A 211 0.09 -30.90 -1.79
C LYS A 211 -0.78 -29.85 -2.49
N GLY A 212 -0.25 -29.20 -3.53
CA GLY A 212 -1.04 -28.31 -4.36
C GLY A 212 -2.20 -29.05 -5.06
N ALA A 213 -3.07 -28.33 -5.76
CA ALA A 213 -4.15 -28.93 -6.56
C ALA A 213 -3.66 -29.98 -7.59
N MET A 214 -2.37 -29.92 -7.95
CA MET A 214 -1.67 -30.88 -8.82
C MET A 214 -1.10 -32.11 -8.07
N GLY A 215 -1.34 -32.27 -6.76
CA GLY A 215 -0.93 -33.43 -5.97
C GLY A 215 0.58 -33.51 -5.62
N THR A 216 1.40 -32.57 -6.09
CA THR A 216 2.83 -32.52 -5.83
C THR A 216 3.16 -31.73 -4.56
N LYS A 217 4.05 -32.27 -3.72
CA LYS A 217 4.67 -31.56 -2.60
C LYS A 217 5.83 -30.74 -3.14
N VAL A 218 5.56 -29.50 -3.51
CA VAL A 218 6.57 -28.55 -3.96
C VAL A 218 6.41 -27.30 -3.11
N TYR A 219 7.51 -26.69 -2.70
CA TYR A 219 7.48 -25.37 -2.06
C TYR A 219 6.99 -24.36 -3.09
N PHE A 220 5.66 -24.18 -3.15
CA PHE A 220 5.08 -23.19 -4.03
C PHE A 220 5.26 -21.83 -3.39
N LEU A 221 6.01 -20.97 -4.08
CA LEU A 221 5.89 -19.53 -3.87
C LEU A 221 4.56 -19.12 -4.45
N ARG A 222 3.55 -19.05 -3.59
CA ARG A 222 2.25 -18.51 -4.00
C ARG A 222 2.26 -17.02 -3.79
N SER A 223 2.07 -16.27 -4.87
CA SER A 223 1.71 -14.87 -4.79
C SER A 223 0.22 -14.76 -4.48
N LYS A 224 -0.16 -13.91 -3.53
CA LYS A 224 -1.56 -13.46 -3.35
C LYS A 224 -1.94 -12.48 -4.46
N ASP A 225 -1.77 -12.86 -5.71
CA ASP A 225 -2.35 -12.10 -6.82
C ASP A 225 -3.82 -12.50 -6.93
N LYS A 226 -4.70 -11.48 -6.89
CA LYS A 226 -6.12 -11.62 -7.22
C LYS A 226 -6.29 -11.87 -8.71
#